data_AF-A0A957KRX2-F1
#
_entry.id   AF-A0A957KRX2-F1
#
_cell.length_a   1.000
_cell.length_b   1.000
_cell.length_c   1.000
_cell.angle_alpha   90.00
_cell.angle_beta   90.00
_cell.angle_gamma   90.00
#
_symmetry.space_group_name_H-M   'P 1'
#
loop_
_entity.id
_entity.type
_entity.pdbx_description
1 polymer ?
#
loop_
_entity_poly.entity_id
_entity_poly.type
_entity_poly.pdbx_seq_one_letter_code
_entity_poly.pdbx_strand_id
1 'polypeptide(L)'
;MRIFKWTLSLNYHKAHVYPVRTGIPFLGFRVYPTYRRLRADNVRLARRRLQRQHALVLAGRLSHARLQESLRAWIAHAAHADTWRLRRRLLAKLVFSR
;
A
#
# COMPACT_ATOMS: atom_id res chain seq x y z
N MET A 1 19.26 -18.29 16.49
CA MET A 1 18.32 -19.41 16.68
C MET A 1 18.07 -20.04 15.32
N ARG A 2 18.67 -21.22 15.10
CA ARG A 2 18.60 -22.01 13.86
C ARG A 2 17.39 -22.93 13.98
N ILE A 3 16.47 -22.94 13.01
CA ILE A 3 15.38 -23.92 13.01
C ILE A 3 15.99 -25.21 12.45
N PHE A 4 16.41 -26.12 13.35
CA PHE A 4 17.34 -27.21 13.06
C PHE A 4 16.90 -28.23 11.99
N LYS A 5 15.64 -28.18 11.52
CA LYS A 5 15.11 -29.11 10.51
C LYS A 5 15.27 -28.64 9.06
N TRP A 6 15.45 -27.34 8.79
CA TRP A 6 15.28 -26.80 7.42
C TRP A 6 16.35 -25.81 6.94
N THR A 7 17.56 -25.82 7.52
CA THR A 7 18.69 -24.90 7.20
C THR A 7 18.37 -23.40 7.14
N LEU A 8 17.16 -22.99 7.54
CA LEU A 8 16.66 -21.61 7.56
C LEU A 8 17.10 -20.91 8.84
N SER A 9 17.58 -19.68 8.68
CA SER A 9 17.92 -18.76 9.76
C SER A 9 17.00 -17.54 9.74
N LEU A 10 16.70 -17.01 10.94
CA LEU A 10 15.90 -15.80 11.08
C LEU A 10 16.73 -14.57 10.72
N ASN A 11 16.17 -13.67 9.92
CA ASN A 11 16.77 -12.36 9.69
C ASN A 11 16.45 -11.43 10.87
N TYR A 12 17.42 -11.27 11.78
CA TYR A 12 17.27 -10.45 12.99
C TYR A 12 17.07 -8.95 12.71
N HIS A 13 17.47 -8.44 11.54
CA HIS A 13 17.18 -7.05 11.14
C HIS A 13 15.74 -6.83 10.69
N LYS A 14 14.96 -7.90 10.49
CA LYS A 14 13.57 -7.83 10.04
C LYS A 14 12.59 -8.42 11.05
N ALA A 15 13.03 -9.39 11.84
CA ALA A 15 12.24 -10.04 12.86
C ALA A 15 12.33 -9.28 14.19
N HIS A 16 11.26 -8.54 14.52
CA HIS A 16 11.17 -7.78 15.76
C HIS A 16 9.92 -8.16 16.53
N VAL A 17 10.01 -8.09 17.87
CA VAL A 17 8.85 -8.16 18.75
C VAL A 17 8.28 -6.75 18.89
N TYR A 18 6.97 -6.60 18.68
CA TYR A 18 6.28 -5.32 18.82
C TYR A 18 5.24 -5.41 19.94
N PRO A 19 5.13 -4.40 20.82
CA PRO A 19 3.99 -4.31 21.72
C PRO A 19 2.69 -4.18 20.92
N VAL A 20 1.67 -4.94 21.31
CA VAL A 20 0.36 -4.98 20.63
C VAL A 20 -0.23 -3.58 20.42
N ARG A 21 -0.10 -2.70 21.43
CA ARG A 21 -0.59 -1.32 21.38
C ARG A 21 -0.01 -0.48 20.24
N THR A 22 1.19 -0.83 19.74
CA THR A 22 1.84 -0.11 18.64
C THR A 22 1.45 -0.66 17.26
N GLY A 23 0.81 -1.83 17.22
CA GLY A 23 0.51 -2.58 16.01
C GLY A 23 1.76 -3.12 15.30
N ILE A 24 1.60 -4.19 14.53
CA ILE A 24 2.68 -4.83 13.77
C ILE A 24 2.69 -4.35 12.31
N PRO A 25 3.87 -4.09 11.72
CA PRO A 25 3.98 -3.88 10.28
C PRO A 25 3.80 -5.21 9.54
N PHE A 26 2.77 -5.32 8.68
CA PHE A 26 2.53 -6.54 7.90
C PHE A 26 1.89 -6.23 6.54
N LEU A 27 2.47 -6.75 5.46
CA LEU A 27 1.98 -6.61 4.07
C LEU A 27 1.55 -5.19 3.67
N GLY A 28 2.29 -4.19 4.14
CA GLY A 28 2.03 -2.79 3.85
C GLY A 28 1.02 -2.09 4.75
N PHE A 29 0.51 -2.79 5.75
CA PHE A 29 -0.35 -2.29 6.81
C PHE A 29 0.40 -2.16 8.14
N ARG A 30 -0.23 -1.42 9.04
CA ARG A 30 -0.02 -1.47 10.50
C ARG A 30 -1.25 -2.17 11.07
N VAL A 31 -1.07 -3.39 11.56
CA VAL A 31 -2.17 -4.25 12.05
C VAL A 31 -2.29 -4.12 13.56
N TYR A 32 -3.50 -3.85 14.02
CA TYR A 32 -3.91 -3.83 15.43
C TYR A 32 -4.94 -4.94 15.66
N PRO A 33 -5.26 -5.27 16.92
CA PRO A 33 -6.25 -6.33 17.21
C PRO A 33 -7.63 -6.08 16.58
N THR A 34 -8.08 -4.83 16.55
CA THR A 34 -9.44 -4.47 16.11
C THR A 34 -9.48 -3.74 14.77
N TYR A 35 -8.34 -3.24 14.27
CA TYR A 35 -8.30 -2.46 13.04
C TYR A 35 -6.95 -2.53 12.31
N ARG A 36 -6.92 -2.01 11.09
CA ARG A 36 -5.71 -1.93 10.27
C ARG A 36 -5.56 -0.52 9.71
N ARG A 37 -4.34 0.01 9.70
CA ARG A 37 -3.99 1.27 9.02
C ARG A 37 -3.09 0.99 7.84
N LEU A 38 -3.28 1.70 6.73
CA LEU A 38 -2.35 1.64 5.60
C LEU A 38 -1.10 2.45 5.93
N ARG A 39 0.09 1.91 5.66
CA ARG A 39 1.34 2.62 5.95
C ARG A 39 1.55 3.79 4.98
N ALA A 40 2.08 4.90 5.50
CA ALA A 40 2.24 6.14 4.74
C ALA A 40 3.23 6.01 3.56
N ASP A 41 4.24 5.15 3.69
CA ASP A 41 5.17 4.82 2.61
C ASP A 41 4.46 4.14 1.43
N ASN A 42 3.57 3.17 1.68
CA ASN A 42 2.76 2.56 0.64
C ASN A 42 1.82 3.55 -0.05
N VAL A 43 1.20 4.44 0.73
CA VAL A 43 0.37 5.52 0.16
C VAL A 43 1.19 6.41 -0.76
N ARG A 44 2.39 6.81 -0.33
CA ARG A 44 3.30 7.65 -1.12
C ARG A 44 3.75 6.96 -2.40
N LEU A 45 4.13 5.68 -2.32
CA LEU A 45 4.56 4.89 -3.49
C LEU A 45 3.42 4.73 -4.49
N ALA A 46 2.23 4.37 -4.02
CA ALA A 46 1.05 4.24 -4.88
C ALA A 46 0.66 5.57 -5.54
N ARG A 47 0.68 6.67 -4.79
CA ARG A 47 0.41 8.01 -5.34
C ARG A 47 1.40 8.35 -6.45
N ARG A 48 2.71 8.17 -6.22
CA ARG A 48 3.74 8.42 -7.23
C ARG A 48 3.53 7.56 -8.48
N ARG A 49 3.19 6.27 -8.31
CA ARG A 49 2.90 5.36 -9.42
C ARG A 49 1.70 5.85 -10.25
N LEU A 50 0.58 6.17 -9.60
CA LEU A 50 -0.63 6.63 -10.27
C LEU A 50 -0.42 7.97 -10.99
N GLN A 51 0.32 8.90 -10.40
CA GLN A 51 0.68 10.16 -11.05
C GLN A 51 1.55 9.96 -12.30
N ARG A 52 2.52 9.05 -12.24
CA ARG A 52 3.33 8.69 -13.42
C ARG A 52 2.49 8.05 -14.51
N GLN A 53 1.61 7.11 -14.15
CA GLN A 53 0.70 6.49 -15.10
C GLN A 53 -0.24 7.51 -15.74
N HIS A 54 -0.76 8.46 -14.96
CA HIS A 54 -1.58 9.56 -15.48
C HIS A 54 -0.82 10.40 -16.51
N ALA A 55 0.41 10.81 -16.20
CA ALA A 55 1.25 11.54 -17.16
C ALA A 55 1.53 10.75 -18.45
N LEU A 56 1.73 9.42 -18.35
CA LEU A 56 1.89 8.55 -19.52
C LEU A 56 0.60 8.43 -20.34
N VAL A 57 -0.57 8.42 -19.69
CA VAL A 57 -1.87 8.46 -20.38
C VAL A 57 -2.03 9.76 -21.16
N LEU A 58 -1.73 10.91 -20.55
CA LEU A 58 -1.77 12.22 -21.23
C LEU A 58 -0.80 12.29 -22.42
N ALA A 59 0.36 11.63 -22.32
CA ALA A 59 1.34 11.53 -23.40
C ALA A 59 0.97 10.47 -24.47
N GLY A 60 -0.18 9.79 -24.37
CA GLY A 60 -0.58 8.72 -25.29
C GLY A 60 0.25 7.43 -25.19
N ARG A 61 1.08 7.29 -24.15
CA ARG A 61 2.01 6.16 -23.95
C ARG A 61 1.46 5.05 -23.05
N LEU A 62 0.29 5.26 -22.44
CA LEU A 62 -0.42 4.28 -21.64
C LEU A 62 -1.93 4.42 -21.90
N SER A 63 -2.67 3.32 -21.95
CA SER A 63 -4.12 3.40 -22.10
C SER A 63 -4.79 3.84 -20.80
N HIS A 64 -5.93 4.54 -20.93
CA HIS A 64 -6.78 4.88 -19.79
C HIS A 64 -7.22 3.62 -19.00
N ALA A 65 -7.47 2.50 -19.69
CA ALA A 65 -7.84 1.23 -19.08
C ALA A 65 -6.74 0.71 -18.12
N ARG A 66 -5.46 0.80 -18.51
CA ARG A 66 -4.33 0.39 -17.66
C ARG A 66 -4.20 1.24 -16.40
N LEU A 67 -4.45 2.55 -16.50
CA LEU A 67 -4.50 3.42 -15.33
C LEU A 67 -5.66 3.02 -14.41
N GLN A 68 -6.84 2.76 -14.96
CA GLN A 68 -8.01 2.33 -14.20
C GLN A 68 -7.79 0.98 -13.50
N GLU A 69 -7.15 0.01 -14.14
CA GLU A 69 -6.75 -1.26 -13.52
C GLU A 69 -5.86 -1.05 -12.30
N SER A 70 -4.79 -0.26 -12.46
CA SER A 70 -3.85 0.07 -11.37
C SER A 70 -4.54 0.79 -10.22
N LEU A 71 -5.48 1.69 -10.53
CA LEU A 71 -6.27 2.41 -9.56
C LEU A 71 -7.20 1.45 -8.79
N ARG A 72 -7.95 0.60 -9.50
CA ARG A 72 -8.85 -0.40 -8.89
C ARG A 72 -8.09 -1.36 -7.97
N ALA A 73 -6.96 -1.89 -8.43
CA ALA A 73 -6.11 -2.76 -7.63
C ALA A 73 -5.62 -2.07 -6.35
N TRP A 74 -5.20 -0.80 -6.44
CA TRP A 74 -4.79 -0.04 -5.27
C TRP A 74 -5.94 0.25 -4.30
N ILE A 75 -7.12 0.62 -4.82
CA ILE A 75 -8.33 0.82 -4.00
C ILE A 75 -8.69 -0.46 -3.25
N ALA A 76 -8.69 -1.61 -3.94
CA ALA A 76 -9.00 -2.92 -3.35
C ALA A 76 -8.02 -3.24 -2.21
N HIS A 77 -6.71 -3.05 -2.41
CA HIS A 77 -5.73 -3.19 -1.33
C HIS A 77 -6.01 -2.23 -0.17
N ALA A 78 -6.18 -0.93 -0.45
CA ALA A 78 -6.41 0.07 0.59
C ALA A 78 -7.72 -0.18 1.39
N ALA A 79 -8.74 -0.77 0.78
CA ALA A 79 -10.01 -1.08 1.41
C ALA A 79 -9.92 -2.10 2.56
N HIS A 80 -8.83 -2.88 2.65
CA HIS A 80 -8.58 -3.81 3.76
C HIS A 80 -8.16 -3.11 5.08
N ALA A 81 -8.01 -1.79 5.04
CA ALA A 81 -7.67 -0.95 6.19
C ALA A 81 -8.64 0.23 6.31
N ASP A 82 -8.61 0.89 7.47
CA ASP A 82 -9.43 2.06 7.80
C ASP A 82 -8.98 3.30 7.02
N THR A 83 -9.23 3.28 5.72
CA THR A 83 -8.69 4.24 4.76
C THR A 83 -9.79 5.03 4.07
N TRP A 84 -11.04 4.97 4.53
CA TRP A 84 -12.15 5.62 3.82
C TRP A 84 -11.89 7.10 3.50
N ARG A 85 -11.46 7.89 4.50
CA ARG A 85 -11.10 9.31 4.31
C ARG A 85 -9.90 9.48 3.37
N LEU A 86 -8.93 8.59 3.44
CA LEU A 86 -7.73 8.61 2.61
C LEU A 86 -8.07 8.32 1.14
N ARG A 87 -8.85 7.27 0.88
CA ARG A 87 -9.31 6.88 -0.47
C ARG A 87 -10.10 8.02 -1.11
N ARG A 88 -11.05 8.61 -0.37
CA ARG A 88 -11.85 9.74 -0.86
C ARG A 88 -10.99 10.95 -1.25
N ARG A 89 -10.01 11.33 -0.41
CA ARG A 89 -9.09 12.45 -0.71
C ARG A 89 -8.18 12.19 -1.91
N LEU A 90 -7.67 10.97 -2.04
CA LEU A 90 -6.78 10.62 -3.15
C LEU A 90 -7.52 10.55 -4.48
N LEU A 91 -8.73 9.99 -4.49
CA LEU A 91 -9.57 9.94 -5.68
C LEU A 91 -9.98 11.32 -6.14
N ALA A 92 -10.37 12.22 -5.22
CA ALA A 92 -10.67 13.60 -5.58
C ALA A 92 -9.48 14.27 -6.30
N LYS A 93 -8.26 14.14 -5.76
CA LYS A 93 -7.07 14.74 -6.39
C LYS A 93 -6.78 14.16 -7.79
N LEU A 94 -6.97 12.87 -7.98
CA LEU A 94 -6.71 12.22 -9.27
C LEU A 94 -7.77 12.52 -10.33
N VAL A 95 -9.04 12.67 -9.93
CA VAL A 95 -10.16 12.94 -10.86
C VAL A 95 -10.18 14.41 -11.31
N PHE A 96 -9.76 15.34 -10.45
CA PHE A 96 -9.82 16.79 -10.73
C PHE A 96 -8.51 17.39 -11.25
N SER A 97 -7.44 16.59 -11.39
CA SER A 97 -6.22 17.04 -12.08
C SER A 97 -6.43 16.87 -13.59
N ARG A 98 -7.25 17.78 -14.17
CA ARG A 98 -7.29 18.00 -15.62
C ARG A 98 -6.01 18.69 -16.08
#